data_AF-A0A9D6NCZ8-F1
#
_entry.id   AF-A0A9D6NCZ8-F1
#
_cell.length_a   1.000
_cell.length_b   1.000
_cell.length_c   1.000
_cell.angle_alpha   90.00
_cell.angle_beta   90.00
_cell.angle_gamma   90.00
#
_symmetry.space_group_name_H-M   'P 1'
#
loop_
_entity.id
_entity.type
_entity.pdbx_description
1 polymer ?
#
loop_
_entity_poly.entity_id
_entity_poly.type
_entity_poly.pdbx_seq_one_letter_code
_entity_poly.pdbx_strand_id
1 'polypeptide(L)'
;MTASRGTPFLLLILFLALPALAQQDFVTVTVETTPSGAVISQQGSRGLGSRVRLGVSGQPVQVDRSLLSSSDGKVQLIATLPGYCEEWMRIAPEMVTPGKRMKLPLKPEHEKVIFHTKPPGATVLLVVSSEKENPIGISGEPIQLERKQFRHEGQDTPISVKFVLEGYATAREAQVGPSLWTGKRWPPEGEIQLEPASGPWNLVLRWKLWVAQNPALSAGIGLVALAGILVPALVWIPRRSAQKQQLERARRLDELKVSAETEDPNLLARIGPYRIVDKLGAGGMATVYKGLPDDTLDEEKAVAIKIMSAELAEDVEYRKRFNREIQVSGELDHKNIVRLIDWGEQESVLYLVMELVDGKTLREQVKEGGLPLEEVLKTMEGIIDGLVHAHSKGIVHRDLKPANVMVTRKGVVKIMDLGLARGTSEAHKVTATGDALGTPAYMPPEQISGGSLTHRSDQYALGCMFYEMLAGRLPFEETDPMTLILKHLQETPAPLREWRPDIPASLEKIVSRMLAKEPRERFADMAALRAELQKVQEELQSGGSDGDSQGGDGAVRPPDLTTVQLEPHK
;
A
#
# COMPACT_ATOMS: atom_id res chain seq x y z
N MET A 1 42.17 -33.18 -30.49
CA MET A 1 43.17 -32.10 -30.38
C MET A 1 44.37 -32.57 -31.19
N THR A 2 44.90 -31.92 -32.21
CA THR A 2 44.89 -30.53 -32.66
C THR A 2 45.46 -30.50 -34.09
N ALA A 3 44.92 -29.62 -34.92
CA ALA A 3 45.52 -28.89 -36.05
C ALA A 3 46.52 -29.60 -37.00
N SER A 4 46.19 -29.59 -38.30
CA SER A 4 47.19 -29.57 -39.37
C SER A 4 46.69 -28.76 -40.57
N ARG A 5 47.32 -27.60 -40.79
CA ARG A 5 47.44 -26.90 -42.08
C ARG A 5 48.45 -27.75 -42.88
N GLY A 6 48.16 -28.28 -44.07
CA GLY A 6 47.86 -27.57 -45.31
C GLY A 6 49.09 -27.66 -46.23
N THR A 7 48.91 -28.07 -47.49
CA THR A 7 49.93 -27.87 -48.56
C THR A 7 49.27 -27.77 -49.94
N PRO A 8 49.73 -26.88 -50.84
CA PRO A 8 49.14 -26.66 -52.17
C PRO A 8 50.01 -27.20 -53.33
N PHE A 9 49.37 -27.31 -54.51
CA PHE A 9 49.91 -27.09 -55.87
C PHE A 9 51.04 -28.01 -56.42
N LEU A 10 50.83 -28.53 -57.65
CA LEU A 10 51.56 -28.19 -58.91
C LEU A 10 51.22 -29.24 -59.99
N LEU A 11 50.62 -28.83 -61.13
CA LEU A 11 51.25 -28.61 -62.47
C LEU A 11 51.57 -29.94 -63.24
N LEU A 12 51.49 -30.13 -64.56
CA LEU A 12 51.08 -29.37 -65.76
C LEU A 12 51.49 -30.23 -67.01
N ILE A 13 50.57 -30.49 -67.96
CA ILE A 13 50.76 -30.46 -69.47
C ILE A 13 51.69 -31.53 -70.16
N LEU A 14 51.54 -32.07 -71.41
CA LEU A 14 51.27 -31.59 -72.80
C LEU A 14 50.94 -32.83 -73.73
N PHE A 15 49.87 -32.88 -74.55
CA PHE A 15 49.72 -32.71 -76.04
C PHE A 15 49.88 -33.89 -77.05
N LEU A 16 49.01 -33.83 -78.10
CA LEU A 16 49.08 -34.23 -79.54
C LEU A 16 47.80 -35.02 -79.96
N ALA A 17 47.06 -34.86 -81.08
CA ALA A 17 46.95 -33.96 -82.24
C ALA A 17 45.57 -34.23 -82.97
N LEU A 18 45.04 -33.28 -83.76
CA LEU A 18 43.69 -33.19 -84.41
C LEU A 18 43.66 -33.69 -85.89
N PRO A 19 42.50 -33.94 -86.58
CA PRO A 19 41.79 -32.87 -87.34
C PRO A 19 40.27 -33.02 -87.64
N ALA A 20 39.57 -31.87 -87.80
CA ALA A 20 38.44 -31.56 -88.72
C ALA A 20 37.42 -30.60 -88.06
N LEU A 21 37.71 -29.30 -88.14
CA LEU A 21 36.87 -28.22 -87.64
C LEU A 21 35.63 -27.99 -88.52
N ALA A 22 34.43 -28.02 -87.91
CA ALA A 22 33.33 -27.17 -88.36
C ALA A 22 33.71 -25.71 -88.03
N GLN A 23 33.79 -24.84 -89.04
CA GLN A 23 33.91 -23.40 -88.81
C GLN A 23 32.64 -22.89 -88.13
N GLN A 24 32.69 -22.67 -86.82
CA GLN A 24 31.69 -21.88 -86.10
C GLN A 24 31.89 -20.41 -86.45
N ASP A 25 30.91 -19.83 -87.13
CA ASP A 25 30.93 -18.45 -87.60
C ASP A 25 30.50 -17.53 -86.44
N PHE A 26 31.43 -16.94 -85.69
CA PHE A 26 31.12 -16.05 -84.55
C PHE A 26 31.04 -14.56 -84.97
N VAL A 27 30.09 -13.79 -84.40
CA VAL A 27 30.04 -12.31 -84.50
C VAL A 27 30.33 -11.66 -83.15
N THR A 28 31.12 -10.60 -83.17
CA THR A 28 31.42 -9.83 -81.96
C THR A 28 30.46 -8.64 -81.81
N VAL A 29 29.72 -8.61 -80.70
CA VAL A 29 28.87 -7.49 -80.27
C VAL A 29 29.31 -6.98 -78.90
N THR A 30 29.10 -5.69 -78.62
CA THR A 30 29.39 -5.12 -77.29
C THR A 30 28.08 -4.80 -76.60
N VAL A 31 27.86 -5.36 -75.41
CA VAL A 31 26.66 -5.07 -74.60
C VAL A 31 27.08 -4.18 -73.44
N GLU A 32 26.54 -2.97 -73.39
CA GLU A 32 26.77 -2.01 -72.32
C GLU A 32 25.58 -2.03 -71.36
N THR A 33 25.83 -2.48 -70.14
CA THR A 33 24.88 -2.41 -69.03
C THR A 33 25.26 -1.24 -68.12
N THR A 34 24.25 -0.58 -67.56
CA THR A 34 24.45 0.50 -66.59
C THR A 34 23.61 0.15 -65.35
N PRO A 35 24.23 -0.17 -64.21
CA PRO A 35 25.67 -0.41 -63.95
C PRO A 35 26.26 -1.64 -64.67
N SER A 36 27.59 -1.77 -64.67
CA SER A 36 28.33 -2.85 -65.35
C SER A 36 28.05 -4.23 -64.73
N GLY A 37 27.49 -5.16 -65.51
CA GLY A 37 27.07 -6.49 -65.10
C GLY A 37 27.51 -7.59 -66.07
N ALA A 38 27.24 -8.85 -65.72
CA ALA A 38 27.54 -9.99 -66.58
C ALA A 38 26.51 -10.13 -67.70
N VAL A 39 26.97 -10.53 -68.88
CA VAL A 39 26.14 -10.76 -70.06
C VAL A 39 26.11 -12.25 -70.34
N ILE A 40 24.92 -12.80 -70.51
CA ILE A 40 24.64 -14.24 -70.68
C ILE A 40 23.76 -14.40 -71.91
N SER A 41 23.99 -15.44 -72.73
CA SER A 41 23.02 -15.87 -73.75
C SER A 41 22.18 -17.03 -73.24
N GLN A 42 20.89 -17.02 -73.57
CA GLN A 42 20.00 -18.16 -73.38
C GLN A 42 19.36 -18.56 -74.71
N GLN A 43 19.37 -19.86 -75.02
CA GLN A 43 18.78 -20.45 -76.23
C GLN A 43 17.48 -21.19 -75.90
N GLY A 44 16.33 -20.76 -76.44
CA GLY A 44 15.02 -21.37 -76.19
C GLY A 44 14.00 -20.44 -75.51
N SER A 45 12.75 -20.89 -75.32
CA SER A 45 11.73 -20.12 -74.59
C SER A 45 12.00 -20.11 -73.08
N ARG A 46 11.51 -19.05 -72.42
CA ARG A 46 11.74 -18.67 -71.01
C ARG A 46 12.00 -19.87 -70.09
N GLY A 47 13.21 -19.92 -69.51
CA GLY A 47 13.52 -20.77 -68.35
C GLY A 47 13.99 -22.21 -68.62
N LEU A 48 13.82 -22.75 -69.83
CA LEU A 48 14.20 -24.15 -70.16
C LEU A 48 15.40 -24.28 -71.12
N GLY A 49 16.10 -23.19 -71.40
CA GLY A 49 17.25 -23.13 -72.30
C GLY A 49 18.60 -23.13 -71.60
N SER A 50 19.64 -23.71 -72.22
CA SER A 50 21.02 -23.64 -71.74
C SER A 50 21.49 -22.17 -71.67
N ARG A 51 22.03 -21.78 -70.51
CA ARG A 51 22.58 -20.45 -70.26
C ARG A 51 24.10 -20.50 -70.42
N VAL A 52 24.64 -19.68 -71.31
CA VAL A 52 26.10 -19.60 -71.56
C VAL A 52 26.56 -18.19 -71.21
N ARG A 53 27.54 -18.10 -70.31
CA ARG A 53 28.13 -16.80 -69.95
C ARG A 53 28.98 -16.30 -71.12
N LEU A 54 28.61 -15.12 -71.59
CA LEU A 54 29.14 -14.51 -72.78
C LEU A 54 30.26 -13.52 -72.42
N GLY A 55 30.08 -12.72 -71.37
CA GLY A 55 31.11 -11.76 -70.95
C GLY A 55 30.66 -10.81 -69.84
N VAL A 56 31.30 -9.65 -69.78
CA VAL A 56 30.99 -8.55 -68.85
C VAL A 56 30.72 -7.28 -69.68
N SER A 57 29.85 -6.41 -69.16
CA SER A 57 29.45 -5.17 -69.78
C SER A 57 30.61 -4.34 -70.33
N GLY A 58 30.44 -3.80 -71.54
CA GLY A 58 31.40 -2.95 -72.22
C GLY A 58 32.55 -3.68 -72.92
N GLN A 59 32.69 -5.00 -72.74
CA GLN A 59 33.67 -5.81 -73.48
C GLN A 59 33.05 -6.39 -74.76
N PRO A 60 33.84 -6.63 -75.82
CA PRO A 60 33.38 -7.32 -77.01
C PRO A 60 33.08 -8.79 -76.66
N VAL A 61 31.91 -9.27 -77.06
CA VAL A 61 31.45 -10.61 -76.76
C VAL A 61 31.09 -11.35 -78.04
N GLN A 62 31.52 -12.60 -78.15
CA GLN A 62 31.25 -13.44 -79.31
C GLN A 62 29.90 -14.15 -79.20
N VAL A 63 29.07 -13.98 -80.21
CA VAL A 63 27.78 -14.65 -80.38
C VAL A 63 27.87 -15.50 -81.64
N ASP A 64 27.58 -16.80 -81.51
CA ASP A 64 27.63 -17.74 -82.64
C ASP A 64 26.49 -17.44 -83.64
N ARG A 65 26.81 -17.25 -84.93
CA ARG A 65 25.83 -16.96 -85.99
C ARG A 65 24.92 -18.14 -86.27
N SER A 66 25.36 -19.37 -86.05
CA SER A 66 24.53 -20.57 -86.25
C SER A 66 23.30 -20.57 -85.33
N LEU A 67 23.37 -19.84 -84.21
CA LEU A 67 22.26 -19.65 -83.27
C LEU A 67 21.24 -18.60 -83.75
N LEU A 68 21.60 -17.78 -84.75
CA LEU A 68 20.77 -16.69 -85.29
C LEU A 68 19.97 -17.12 -86.53
N SER A 69 20.29 -18.23 -87.19
CA SER A 69 19.69 -18.62 -88.48
C SER A 69 18.39 -19.43 -88.39
N SER A 70 17.85 -19.67 -87.18
CA SER A 70 16.49 -20.23 -87.05
C SER A 70 15.46 -19.13 -87.27
N SER A 71 14.49 -19.36 -88.16
CA SER A 71 13.46 -18.42 -88.62
C SER A 71 12.54 -17.84 -87.53
N ASP A 72 12.81 -18.13 -86.25
CA ASP A 72 12.09 -17.64 -85.08
C ASP A 72 12.95 -16.71 -84.18
N GLY A 73 14.21 -16.39 -84.49
CA GLY A 73 15.01 -15.41 -83.71
C GLY A 73 15.01 -15.64 -82.19
N LYS A 74 15.43 -16.83 -81.72
CA LYS A 74 15.32 -17.30 -80.31
C LYS A 74 16.62 -17.18 -79.49
N VAL A 75 17.44 -16.15 -79.70
CA VAL A 75 18.57 -15.86 -78.81
C VAL A 75 18.24 -14.63 -77.95
N GLN A 76 18.29 -14.80 -76.63
CA GLN A 76 18.12 -13.72 -75.66
C GLN A 76 19.45 -13.41 -74.99
N LEU A 77 19.83 -12.13 -74.99
CA LEU A 77 20.87 -11.63 -74.09
C LEU A 77 20.22 -11.28 -72.77
N ILE A 78 20.83 -11.74 -71.69
CA ILE A 78 20.45 -11.44 -70.32
C ILE A 78 21.61 -10.71 -69.68
N ALA A 79 21.37 -9.50 -69.21
CA ALA A 79 22.29 -8.84 -68.29
C ALA A 79 21.88 -9.16 -66.86
N THR A 80 22.87 -9.51 -66.04
CA THR A 80 22.65 -9.79 -64.63
C THR A 80 23.75 -9.15 -63.78
N LEU A 81 23.35 -8.60 -62.64
CA LEU A 81 24.24 -8.08 -61.60
C LEU A 81 23.56 -8.36 -60.26
N PRO A 82 24.26 -8.94 -59.26
CA PRO A 82 23.68 -9.17 -57.94
C PRO A 82 23.08 -7.88 -57.35
N GLY A 83 21.83 -7.94 -56.89
CA GLY A 83 21.06 -6.79 -56.39
C GLY A 83 20.31 -5.99 -57.46
N TYR A 84 20.41 -6.40 -58.73
CA TYR A 84 19.69 -5.83 -59.88
C TYR A 84 18.90 -6.91 -60.60
N CYS A 85 17.76 -6.55 -61.18
CA CYS A 85 16.93 -7.49 -61.92
C CYS A 85 17.65 -8.02 -63.17
N GLU A 86 17.45 -9.30 -63.50
CA GLU A 86 17.80 -9.82 -64.83
C GLU A 86 16.99 -9.07 -65.90
N GLU A 87 17.68 -8.27 -66.70
CA GLU A 87 17.09 -7.59 -67.86
C GLU A 87 17.48 -8.37 -69.11
N TRP A 88 16.55 -8.51 -70.05
CA TRP A 88 16.77 -9.31 -71.25
C TRP A 88 16.38 -8.57 -72.52
N MET A 89 17.10 -8.86 -73.61
CA MET A 89 16.80 -8.36 -74.94
C MET A 89 16.85 -9.51 -75.94
N ARG A 90 15.82 -9.59 -76.78
CA ARG A 90 15.80 -10.53 -77.90
C ARG A 90 16.66 -9.98 -79.03
N ILE A 91 17.55 -10.81 -79.56
CA ILE A 91 18.38 -10.43 -80.70
C ILE A 91 17.78 -11.01 -81.99
N ALA A 92 17.57 -10.16 -83.00
CA ALA A 92 17.31 -10.57 -84.37
C ALA A 92 18.61 -10.54 -85.21
N PRO A 93 18.73 -11.33 -86.30
CA PRO A 93 19.95 -11.37 -87.14
C PRO A 93 20.41 -9.99 -87.64
N GLU A 94 19.46 -9.11 -87.96
CA GLU A 94 19.68 -7.73 -88.40
C GLU A 94 20.29 -6.83 -87.32
N MET A 95 20.16 -7.20 -86.04
CA MET A 95 20.69 -6.45 -84.92
C MET A 95 22.17 -6.78 -84.62
N VAL A 96 22.76 -7.76 -85.30
CA VAL A 96 24.10 -8.32 -85.02
C VAL A 96 25.07 -7.95 -86.13
N THR A 97 25.50 -6.68 -86.14
CA THR A 97 26.59 -6.20 -87.01
C THR A 97 27.92 -6.12 -86.23
N PRO A 98 29.07 -6.42 -86.86
CA PRO A 98 30.37 -6.33 -86.19
C PRO A 98 30.59 -4.95 -85.56
N GLY A 99 30.83 -4.90 -84.25
CA GLY A 99 31.15 -3.65 -83.53
C GLY A 99 29.94 -2.83 -83.01
N LYS A 100 28.70 -3.29 -83.17
CA LYS A 100 27.52 -2.60 -82.64
C LYS A 100 27.48 -2.65 -81.10
N ARG A 101 27.13 -1.52 -80.48
CA ARG A 101 26.92 -1.38 -79.03
C ARG A 101 25.44 -1.42 -78.70
N MET A 102 25.05 -2.28 -77.77
CA MET A 102 23.67 -2.46 -77.32
C MET A 102 23.57 -2.09 -75.85
N LYS A 103 22.63 -1.19 -75.50
CA LYS A 103 22.47 -0.75 -74.11
C LYS A 103 21.37 -1.54 -73.42
N LEU A 104 21.69 -2.10 -72.25
CA LEU A 104 20.74 -2.82 -71.38
C LEU A 104 20.86 -2.28 -69.95
N PRO A 105 20.15 -1.18 -69.60
CA PRO A 105 20.22 -0.61 -68.27
C PRO A 105 19.65 -1.59 -67.24
N LEU A 106 20.44 -1.88 -66.19
CA LEU A 106 20.03 -2.74 -65.10
C LEU A 106 19.31 -1.90 -64.05
N LYS A 107 18.14 -2.35 -63.62
CA LYS A 107 17.35 -1.69 -62.58
C LYS A 107 17.50 -2.44 -61.25
N PRO A 108 17.63 -1.73 -60.11
CA PRO A 108 17.82 -2.38 -58.82
C PRO A 108 16.58 -3.21 -58.44
N GLU A 109 16.78 -4.27 -57.66
CA GLU A 109 15.67 -5.12 -57.17
C GLU A 109 14.83 -4.42 -56.09
N HIS A 110 15.44 -3.45 -55.39
CA HIS A 110 14.85 -2.74 -54.27
C HIS A 110 15.07 -1.22 -54.42
N GLU A 111 14.07 -0.40 -54.12
CA GLU A 111 14.17 1.07 -54.06
C GLU A 111 13.68 1.58 -52.71
N LYS A 112 14.30 2.64 -52.19
CA LYS A 112 13.80 3.32 -50.98
C LYS A 112 12.99 4.55 -51.36
N VAL A 113 11.77 4.65 -50.82
CA VAL A 113 10.82 5.72 -51.10
C VAL A 113 10.36 6.34 -49.79
N ILE A 114 10.34 7.66 -49.72
CA ILE A 114 9.78 8.39 -48.58
C ILE A 114 8.43 8.98 -49.01
N PHE A 115 7.36 8.58 -48.35
CA PHE A 115 6.04 9.17 -48.56
C PHE A 115 5.83 10.32 -47.59
N HIS A 116 5.35 11.47 -48.05
CA HIS A 116 5.06 12.64 -47.21
C HIS A 116 3.56 12.89 -47.10
N THR A 117 3.02 12.86 -45.88
CA THR A 117 1.62 13.19 -45.55
C THR A 117 1.52 14.44 -44.69
N LYS A 118 0.35 15.10 -44.74
CA LYS A 118 -0.01 16.20 -43.84
C LYS A 118 -1.34 15.87 -43.13
N PRO A 119 -1.35 15.63 -41.81
CA PRO A 119 -0.21 15.70 -40.88
C PRO A 119 0.83 14.57 -41.09
N PRO A 120 2.08 14.74 -40.59
CA PRO A 120 3.11 13.70 -40.68
C PRO A 120 2.78 12.49 -39.79
N GLY A 121 3.38 11.33 -40.09
CA GLY A 121 3.28 10.14 -39.24
C GLY A 121 2.15 9.16 -39.60
N ALA A 122 1.55 9.28 -40.79
CA ALA A 122 0.55 8.31 -41.24
C ALA A 122 1.19 6.95 -41.56
N THR A 123 0.51 5.86 -41.20
CA THR A 123 0.90 4.50 -41.59
C THR A 123 0.61 4.29 -43.07
N VAL A 124 1.61 3.76 -43.79
CA VAL A 124 1.55 3.48 -45.22
C VAL A 124 1.25 1.99 -45.43
N LEU A 125 0.12 1.68 -46.08
CA LEU A 125 -0.35 0.33 -46.35
C LEU A 125 -0.28 0.04 -47.86
N LEU A 126 0.36 -1.07 -48.24
CA LEU A 126 0.33 -1.58 -49.61
C LEU A 126 -0.97 -2.36 -49.84
N VAL A 127 -1.72 -1.97 -50.88
CA VAL A 127 -2.96 -2.63 -51.28
C VAL A 127 -2.63 -3.65 -52.36
N VAL A 128 -2.70 -4.95 -52.01
CA VAL A 128 -2.40 -6.06 -52.94
C VAL A 128 -3.67 -6.56 -53.62
N SER A 129 -4.80 -6.49 -52.91
CA SER A 129 -6.15 -6.72 -53.42
C SER A 129 -7.16 -5.94 -52.56
N SER A 130 -8.42 -5.85 -52.98
CA SER A 130 -9.48 -5.15 -52.22
C SER A 130 -9.68 -5.63 -50.79
N GLU A 131 -9.14 -6.80 -50.43
CA GLU A 131 -9.26 -7.41 -49.10
C GLU A 131 -7.93 -7.58 -48.36
N LYS A 132 -6.79 -7.22 -48.98
CA LYS A 132 -5.45 -7.48 -48.42
C LYS A 132 -4.57 -6.23 -48.44
N GLU A 133 -4.52 -5.56 -47.28
CA GLU A 133 -3.69 -4.39 -46.99
C GLU A 133 -2.53 -4.78 -46.08
N ASN A 134 -1.28 -4.54 -46.51
CA ASN A 134 -0.08 -4.87 -45.74
C ASN A 134 0.66 -3.60 -45.31
N PRO A 135 0.94 -3.38 -44.02
CA PRO A 135 1.74 -2.24 -43.59
C PRO A 135 3.18 -2.35 -44.09
N ILE A 136 3.64 -1.32 -44.78
CA ILE A 136 5.00 -1.24 -45.35
C ILE A 136 5.89 -0.21 -44.65
N GLY A 137 5.30 0.71 -43.87
CA GLY A 137 6.07 1.66 -43.05
C GLY A 137 5.28 2.89 -42.63
N ILE A 138 5.99 3.94 -42.22
CA ILE A 138 5.42 5.21 -41.72
C ILE A 138 5.84 6.36 -42.66
N SER A 139 4.90 7.27 -42.93
CA SER A 139 5.17 8.47 -43.71
C SER A 139 6.22 9.35 -43.01
N GLY A 140 7.20 9.82 -43.78
CA GLY A 140 8.37 10.55 -43.30
C GLY A 140 9.64 9.72 -43.23
N GLU A 141 9.52 8.39 -43.20
CA GLU A 141 10.65 7.45 -43.14
C GLU A 141 10.94 6.78 -44.50
N PRO A 142 12.19 6.36 -44.78
CA PRO A 142 12.53 5.63 -45.99
C PRO A 142 12.01 4.19 -45.98
N ILE A 143 11.02 3.91 -46.83
CA ILE A 143 10.38 2.59 -46.99
C ILE A 143 11.01 1.86 -48.18
N GLN A 144 11.46 0.61 -47.97
CA GLN A 144 12.04 -0.21 -49.03
C GLN A 144 10.95 -0.98 -49.78
N LEU A 145 10.80 -0.72 -51.07
CA LEU A 145 9.87 -1.40 -51.97
C LEU A 145 10.62 -2.38 -52.87
N GLU A 146 9.98 -3.52 -53.14
CA GLU A 146 10.55 -4.58 -53.97
C GLU A 146 9.92 -4.56 -55.36
N ARG A 147 10.72 -4.62 -56.43
CA ARG A 147 10.17 -4.57 -57.79
C ARG A 147 9.26 -5.74 -58.13
N LYS A 148 9.39 -6.89 -57.45
CA LYS A 148 8.47 -8.03 -57.59
C LYS A 148 7.02 -7.67 -57.30
N GLN A 149 6.78 -6.65 -56.46
CA GLN A 149 5.44 -6.16 -56.12
C GLN A 149 4.77 -5.41 -57.29
N PHE A 150 5.57 -4.95 -58.26
CA PHE A 150 5.11 -4.20 -59.43
C PHE A 150 5.03 -5.06 -60.69
N ARG A 151 5.30 -6.38 -60.63
CA ARG A 151 5.37 -7.23 -61.81
C ARG A 151 4.20 -8.20 -61.88
N HIS A 152 3.27 -7.96 -62.80
CA HIS A 152 2.16 -8.87 -63.09
C HIS A 152 2.32 -9.42 -64.52
N GLU A 153 2.33 -10.75 -64.67
CA GLU A 153 2.55 -11.44 -65.97
C GLU A 153 3.80 -10.99 -66.76
N GLY A 154 4.80 -10.45 -66.05
CA GLY A 154 6.06 -9.99 -66.64
C GLY A 154 6.07 -8.55 -67.17
N GLN A 155 5.00 -7.77 -66.95
CA GLN A 155 4.95 -6.32 -67.21
C GLN A 155 4.95 -5.51 -65.89
N ASP A 156 5.50 -4.30 -65.92
CA ASP A 156 5.54 -3.39 -64.77
C ASP A 156 4.17 -2.67 -64.63
N THR A 157 3.41 -2.99 -63.58
CA THR A 157 2.08 -2.42 -63.25
C THR A 157 2.15 -1.48 -62.03
N PRO A 158 1.37 -0.38 -61.99
CA PRO A 158 1.25 0.47 -60.80
C PRO A 158 0.72 -0.30 -59.59
N ILE A 159 1.17 0.06 -58.38
CA ILE A 159 0.64 -0.47 -57.11
C ILE A 159 -0.22 0.59 -56.41
N SER A 160 -1.22 0.16 -55.65
CA SER A 160 -2.03 1.03 -54.81
C SER A 160 -1.46 1.12 -53.40
N VAL A 161 -1.38 2.33 -52.84
CA VAL A 161 -0.90 2.58 -51.47
C VAL A 161 -1.90 3.45 -50.74
N LYS A 162 -2.22 3.07 -49.50
CA LYS A 162 -3.23 3.72 -48.65
C LYS A 162 -2.59 4.31 -47.40
N PHE A 163 -2.99 5.52 -47.01
CA PHE A 163 -2.45 6.24 -45.86
C PHE A 163 -3.48 6.31 -44.73
N VAL A 164 -3.13 5.83 -43.54
CA VAL A 164 -4.03 5.77 -42.37
C VAL A 164 -3.40 6.49 -41.19
N LEU A 165 -4.15 7.41 -40.57
CA LEU A 165 -3.75 8.10 -39.35
C LEU A 165 -4.93 8.10 -38.36
N GLU A 166 -4.68 7.70 -37.13
CA GLU A 166 -5.71 7.62 -36.09
C GLU A 166 -6.35 9.00 -35.83
N GLY A 167 -7.69 9.07 -35.84
CA GLY A 167 -8.45 10.32 -35.72
C GLY A 167 -8.79 11.05 -37.03
N TYR A 168 -8.38 10.53 -38.19
CA TYR A 168 -8.71 11.05 -39.52
C TYR A 168 -9.64 10.06 -40.26
N ALA A 169 -10.74 10.54 -40.89
CA ALA A 169 -11.86 9.67 -41.31
C ALA A 169 -11.74 9.00 -42.67
N THR A 170 -10.72 9.30 -43.47
CA THR A 170 -10.65 8.72 -44.82
C THR A 170 -9.22 8.41 -45.16
N ALA A 171 -8.94 7.13 -45.22
CA ALA A 171 -7.67 6.63 -45.69
C ALA A 171 -7.54 6.98 -47.17
N ARG A 172 -6.56 7.80 -47.53
CA ARG A 172 -6.38 8.24 -48.91
C ARG A 172 -5.57 7.19 -49.68
N GLU A 173 -6.05 6.78 -50.85
CA GLU A 173 -5.36 5.85 -51.74
C GLU A 173 -4.65 6.61 -52.86
N ALA A 174 -3.43 6.20 -53.20
CA ALA A 174 -2.65 6.75 -54.30
C ALA A 174 -2.01 5.62 -55.11
N GLN A 175 -1.99 5.76 -56.44
CA GLN A 175 -1.33 4.81 -57.33
C GLN A 175 0.12 5.20 -57.59
N VAL A 176 1.01 4.26 -57.32
CA VAL A 176 2.47 4.41 -57.39
C VAL A 176 2.94 3.66 -58.65
N GLY A 177 3.27 4.42 -59.70
CA GLY A 177 3.59 3.87 -61.02
C GLY A 177 5.03 3.39 -61.21
N PRO A 178 5.35 2.72 -62.34
CA PRO A 178 6.71 2.25 -62.68
C PRO A 178 7.76 3.36 -62.82
N SER A 179 7.36 4.63 -62.83
CA SER A 179 8.26 5.79 -62.88
C SER A 179 9.04 6.01 -61.59
N LEU A 180 8.75 5.28 -60.50
CA LEU A 180 9.50 5.39 -59.24
C LEU A 180 11.00 5.09 -59.39
N TRP A 181 11.34 4.16 -60.28
CA TRP A 181 12.72 3.72 -60.54
C TRP A 181 13.55 4.74 -61.35
N THR A 182 13.03 5.95 -61.55
CA THR A 182 13.73 7.07 -62.22
C THR A 182 14.37 8.07 -61.24
N GLY A 183 14.29 7.81 -59.92
CA GLY A 183 14.95 8.62 -58.89
C GLY A 183 14.23 9.93 -58.54
N LYS A 184 12.95 10.09 -58.92
CA LYS A 184 12.13 11.27 -58.57
C LYS A 184 11.41 11.08 -57.23
N ARG A 185 11.28 12.16 -56.45
CA ARG A 185 10.56 12.20 -55.16
C ARG A 185 9.07 11.88 -55.35
N TRP A 186 8.50 11.12 -54.41
CA TRP A 186 7.09 10.73 -54.43
C TRP A 186 6.36 11.30 -53.20
N PRO A 187 5.13 11.85 -53.35
CA PRO A 187 4.36 12.06 -54.57
C PRO A 187 4.96 13.14 -55.49
N PRO A 188 4.72 13.10 -56.81
CA PRO A 188 5.24 14.07 -57.75
C PRO A 188 4.51 15.43 -57.67
N GLU A 189 3.33 15.45 -57.06
CA GLU A 189 2.44 16.62 -56.93
C GLU A 189 2.50 17.30 -55.53
N GLY A 190 3.36 16.85 -54.62
CA GLY A 190 3.47 17.41 -53.26
C GLY A 190 3.03 16.46 -52.15
N GLU A 191 2.60 16.97 -50.99
CA GLU A 191 2.21 16.17 -49.82
C GLU A 191 0.77 15.64 -49.89
N ILE A 192 0.54 14.44 -49.35
CA ILE A 192 -0.80 13.85 -49.27
C ILE A 192 -1.54 14.43 -48.07
N GLN A 193 -2.52 15.30 -48.33
CA GLN A 193 -3.40 15.86 -47.30
C GLN A 193 -4.43 14.82 -46.82
N LEU A 194 -4.55 14.64 -45.50
CA LEU A 194 -5.57 13.82 -44.83
C LEU A 194 -6.65 14.70 -44.19
N GLU A 195 -7.92 14.30 -44.30
CA GLU A 195 -9.06 15.07 -43.75
C GLU A 195 -9.51 14.55 -42.36
N PRO A 196 -9.77 15.45 -41.39
CA PRO A 196 -10.22 15.06 -40.05
C PRO A 196 -11.60 14.39 -40.06
N ALA A 197 -11.84 13.48 -39.12
CA ALA A 197 -13.13 12.81 -39.01
C ALA A 197 -14.30 13.72 -38.63
N SER A 198 -15.42 13.64 -39.36
CA SER A 198 -16.67 14.30 -38.98
C SER A 198 -17.31 13.57 -37.79
N GLY A 199 -17.11 14.08 -36.57
CA GLY A 199 -17.70 13.56 -35.34
C GLY A 199 -17.56 14.52 -34.14
N PRO A 200 -18.23 14.27 -33.00
CA PRO A 200 -18.31 15.19 -31.85
C PRO A 200 -16.94 15.53 -31.21
N TRP A 201 -15.92 14.71 -31.42
CA TRP A 201 -14.53 14.98 -31.02
C TRP A 201 -13.89 16.18 -31.77
N ASN A 202 -14.50 16.67 -32.85
CA ASN A 202 -14.04 17.83 -33.63
C ASN A 202 -14.19 19.18 -32.89
N LEU A 203 -15.02 19.26 -31.83
CA LEU A 203 -15.13 20.47 -31.01
C LEU A 203 -13.82 20.79 -30.26
N VAL A 204 -13.13 19.77 -29.74
CA VAL A 204 -11.85 19.93 -29.04
C VAL A 204 -10.74 20.36 -30.01
N LEU A 205 -10.75 19.81 -31.23
CA LEU A 205 -9.78 20.15 -32.26
C LEU A 205 -10.00 21.58 -32.79
N ARG A 206 -11.26 21.96 -33.05
CA ARG A 206 -11.65 23.34 -33.41
C ARG A 206 -11.31 24.33 -32.32
N TRP A 207 -11.52 23.97 -31.06
CA TRP A 207 -11.11 24.80 -29.92
C TRP A 207 -9.60 24.95 -29.85
N LYS A 208 -8.82 23.87 -30.01
CA LYS A 208 -7.34 23.95 -30.06
C LYS A 208 -6.85 24.84 -31.20
N LEU A 209 -7.46 24.75 -32.37
CA LEU A 209 -7.12 25.60 -33.52
C LEU A 209 -7.51 27.07 -33.28
N TRP A 210 -8.65 27.32 -32.65
CA TRP A 210 -9.10 28.67 -32.30
C TRP A 210 -8.21 29.32 -31.23
N VAL A 211 -7.79 28.56 -30.21
CA VAL A 211 -6.83 28.99 -29.17
C VAL A 211 -5.47 29.32 -29.79
N ALA A 212 -4.99 28.51 -30.73
CA ALA A 212 -3.75 28.77 -31.45
C ALA A 212 -3.81 30.05 -32.30
N GLN A 213 -4.98 30.43 -32.81
CA GLN A 213 -5.19 31.65 -33.58
C GLN A 213 -5.44 32.91 -32.72
N ASN A 214 -5.85 32.77 -31.44
CA ASN A 214 -6.25 33.89 -30.58
C ASN A 214 -5.66 33.82 -29.15
N PRO A 215 -4.33 33.87 -28.98
CA PRO A 215 -3.66 33.61 -27.70
C PRO A 215 -3.99 34.62 -26.58
N ALA A 216 -4.27 35.87 -26.91
CA ALA A 216 -4.59 36.92 -25.93
C ALA A 216 -6.00 36.78 -25.32
N LEU A 217 -6.99 36.34 -26.11
CA LEU A 217 -8.37 36.12 -25.66
C LEU A 217 -8.52 34.80 -24.88
N SER A 218 -7.75 33.76 -25.24
CA SER A 218 -7.78 32.47 -24.57
C SER A 218 -7.27 32.51 -23.12
N ALA A 219 -6.32 33.41 -22.82
CA ALA A 219 -5.81 33.59 -21.45
C ALA A 219 -6.88 34.17 -20.50
N GLY A 220 -7.69 35.12 -20.97
CA GLY A 220 -8.79 35.71 -20.19
C GLY A 220 -9.95 34.73 -19.94
N ILE A 221 -10.34 33.95 -20.95
CA ILE A 221 -11.42 32.95 -20.83
C ILE A 221 -11.00 31.79 -19.93
N GLY A 222 -9.74 31.35 -20.01
CA GLY A 222 -9.18 30.33 -19.14
C GLY A 222 -9.24 30.72 -17.66
N LEU A 223 -8.89 31.96 -17.32
CA LEU A 223 -8.97 32.50 -15.95
C LEU A 223 -10.40 32.57 -15.42
N VAL A 224 -11.36 33.02 -16.24
CA VAL A 224 -12.78 33.09 -15.84
C VAL A 224 -13.40 31.71 -15.67
N ALA A 225 -13.07 30.75 -16.55
CA ALA A 225 -13.54 29.37 -16.43
C ALA A 225 -12.91 28.64 -15.24
N LEU A 226 -11.61 28.86 -14.97
CA LEU A 226 -10.95 28.32 -13.77
C LEU A 226 -11.58 28.90 -12.51
N ALA A 227 -11.82 30.22 -12.46
CA ALA A 227 -12.50 30.86 -11.33
C ALA A 227 -13.94 30.35 -11.17
N GLY A 228 -14.67 30.15 -12.27
CA GLY A 228 -16.03 29.61 -12.27
C GLY A 228 -16.16 28.16 -11.80
N ILE A 229 -15.06 27.39 -11.76
CA ILE A 229 -15.03 26.00 -11.24
C ILE A 229 -14.39 25.96 -9.85
N LEU A 230 -13.26 26.65 -9.67
CA LEU A 230 -12.51 26.68 -8.40
C LEU A 230 -13.28 27.41 -7.31
N VAL A 231 -13.91 28.55 -7.60
CA VAL A 231 -14.64 29.31 -6.56
C VAL A 231 -15.84 28.52 -6.03
N PRO A 232 -16.70 27.91 -6.87
CA PRO A 232 -17.73 27.00 -6.38
C PRO A 232 -17.16 25.76 -5.71
N ALA A 233 -16.07 25.15 -6.20
CA ALA A 233 -15.47 24.00 -5.52
C ALA A 233 -14.95 24.36 -4.11
N LEU A 234 -14.23 25.48 -3.97
CA LEU A 234 -13.66 25.96 -2.72
C LEU A 234 -14.75 26.35 -1.70
N VAL A 235 -15.91 26.82 -2.16
CA VAL A 235 -17.03 27.24 -1.30
C VAL A 235 -18.04 26.12 -1.05
N TRP A 236 -18.36 25.32 -2.06
CA TRP A 236 -19.41 24.31 -2.04
C TRP A 236 -18.94 22.99 -1.44
N ILE A 237 -17.68 22.57 -1.65
CA ILE A 237 -17.17 21.33 -1.06
C ILE A 237 -17.17 21.40 0.48
N PRO A 238 -16.63 22.46 1.12
CA PRO A 238 -16.70 22.60 2.57
C PRO A 238 -18.13 22.79 3.10
N ARG A 239 -18.99 23.51 2.35
CA ARG A 239 -20.41 23.66 2.73
C ARG A 239 -21.17 22.34 2.68
N ARG A 240 -20.90 21.51 1.68
CA ARG A 240 -21.57 20.22 1.51
C ARG A 240 -21.09 19.21 2.56
N SER A 241 -19.81 19.23 2.92
CA SER A 241 -19.31 18.43 4.06
C SER A 241 -19.91 18.91 5.37
N ALA A 242 -19.98 20.23 5.62
CA ALA A 242 -20.60 20.80 6.82
C ALA A 242 -22.10 20.47 6.91
N GLN A 243 -22.83 20.54 5.79
CA GLN A 243 -24.26 20.17 5.74
C GLN A 243 -24.48 18.69 6.02
N LYS A 244 -23.64 17.79 5.47
CA LYS A 244 -23.68 16.37 5.78
C LYS A 244 -23.42 16.11 7.27
N GLN A 245 -22.40 16.75 7.82
CA GLN A 245 -22.04 16.62 9.23
C GLN A 245 -23.16 17.15 10.15
N GLN A 246 -23.82 18.25 9.78
CA GLN A 246 -24.97 18.78 10.51
C GLN A 246 -26.17 17.83 10.47
N LEU A 247 -26.45 17.22 9.31
CA LEU A 247 -27.54 16.25 9.16
C LEU A 247 -27.27 14.96 9.96
N GLU A 248 -26.04 14.44 9.90
CA GLU A 248 -25.62 13.27 10.69
C GLU A 248 -25.68 13.57 12.19
N ARG A 249 -25.21 14.74 12.63
CA ARG A 249 -25.34 15.20 14.01
C ARG A 249 -26.80 15.26 14.44
N ALA A 250 -27.68 15.85 13.63
CA ALA A 250 -29.11 15.96 13.94
C ALA A 250 -29.75 14.56 14.09
N ARG A 251 -29.45 13.65 13.16
CA ARG A 251 -29.92 12.26 13.23
C ARG A 251 -29.44 11.55 14.49
N ARG A 252 -28.15 11.62 14.81
CA ARG A 252 -27.58 11.02 16.02
C ARG A 252 -28.19 11.60 17.29
N LEU A 253 -28.40 12.92 17.32
CA LEU A 253 -29.05 13.58 18.46
C LEU A 253 -30.48 13.08 18.65
N ASP A 254 -31.23 12.88 17.56
CA ASP A 254 -32.58 12.32 17.64
C ASP A 254 -32.55 10.86 18.10
N GLU A 255 -31.61 10.04 17.62
CA GLU A 255 -31.40 8.66 18.12
C GLU A 255 -31.09 8.64 19.63
N LEU A 256 -30.23 9.54 20.11
CA LEU A 256 -29.90 9.68 21.53
C LEU A 256 -31.09 10.18 22.38
N LYS A 257 -31.94 11.06 21.85
CA LYS A 257 -33.16 11.49 22.54
C LYS A 257 -34.15 10.34 22.73
N VAL A 258 -34.27 9.46 21.73
CA VAL A 258 -35.10 8.27 21.86
C VAL A 258 -34.56 7.31 22.91
N SER A 259 -33.22 7.16 23.03
CA SER A 259 -32.65 6.30 24.07
C SER A 259 -32.66 6.91 25.48
N ALA A 260 -32.63 8.25 25.58
CA ALA A 260 -32.54 8.99 26.83
C ALA A 260 -33.89 9.25 27.51
N GLU A 261 -34.94 8.47 27.24
CA GLU A 261 -36.19 8.44 28.02
C GLU A 261 -35.96 7.88 29.46
N THR A 262 -34.94 8.38 30.14
CA THR A 262 -34.42 7.94 31.43
C THR A 262 -34.51 9.09 32.45
N GLU A 263 -34.59 8.77 33.75
CA GLU A 263 -34.81 9.74 34.84
C GLU A 263 -33.58 10.60 35.22
N ASP A 264 -32.41 10.44 34.57
CA ASP A 264 -31.18 11.18 34.93
C ASP A 264 -31.17 12.58 34.29
N PRO A 265 -31.19 13.67 35.09
CA PRO A 265 -31.31 15.04 34.58
C PRO A 265 -30.11 15.50 33.76
N ASN A 266 -28.97 14.80 33.84
CA ASN A 266 -27.74 15.17 33.12
C ASN A 266 -27.65 14.52 31.74
N LEU A 267 -28.53 13.56 31.39
CA LEU A 267 -28.51 12.96 30.06
C LEU A 267 -28.80 14.01 28.99
N LEU A 268 -28.04 13.98 27.91
CA LEU A 268 -28.05 14.97 26.82
C LEU A 268 -27.63 16.38 27.22
N ALA A 269 -27.33 16.64 28.50
CA ALA A 269 -26.75 17.91 28.92
C ALA A 269 -25.38 18.10 28.27
N ARG A 270 -25.03 19.37 28.05
CA ARG A 270 -23.72 19.75 27.52
C ARG A 270 -22.81 20.14 28.68
N ILE A 271 -21.65 19.51 28.76
CA ILE A 271 -20.58 19.84 29.69
C ILE A 271 -19.32 20.15 28.88
N GLY A 272 -18.87 21.41 28.93
CA GLY A 272 -17.77 21.89 28.11
C GLY A 272 -18.05 21.69 26.60
N PRO A 273 -17.11 21.11 25.82
CA PRO A 273 -17.32 20.80 24.40
C PRO A 273 -18.02 19.44 24.16
N TYR A 274 -18.50 18.77 25.21
CA TYR A 274 -19.07 17.43 25.11
C TYR A 274 -20.56 17.39 25.45
N ARG A 275 -21.27 16.44 24.85
CA ARG A 275 -22.65 16.09 25.20
C ARG A 275 -22.66 14.74 25.90
N ILE A 276 -23.34 14.68 27.04
CA ILE A 276 -23.54 13.43 27.79
C ILE A 276 -24.51 12.54 27.02
N VAL A 277 -24.13 11.29 26.81
CA VAL A 277 -24.93 10.32 26.05
C VAL A 277 -25.31 9.09 26.87
N ASP A 278 -24.57 8.78 27.92
CA ASP A 278 -24.84 7.61 28.77
C ASP A 278 -24.24 7.80 30.17
N LYS A 279 -24.76 7.07 31.15
CA LYS A 279 -24.24 7.03 32.52
C LYS A 279 -23.42 5.76 32.72
N LEU A 280 -22.13 5.93 33.03
CA LEU A 280 -21.21 4.81 33.23
C LEU A 280 -21.23 4.31 34.69
N GLY A 281 -21.49 5.19 35.65
CA GLY A 281 -21.59 4.82 37.05
C GLY A 281 -21.81 6.01 37.96
N ALA A 282 -22.26 5.76 39.18
CA ALA A 282 -22.41 6.77 40.22
C ALA A 282 -21.77 6.28 41.53
N GLY A 283 -21.05 7.17 42.20
CA GLY A 283 -20.56 6.98 43.57
C GLY A 283 -20.96 8.16 44.45
N GLY A 284 -20.67 8.08 45.75
CA GLY A 284 -21.09 9.12 46.72
C GLY A 284 -20.51 10.52 46.46
N MET A 285 -19.38 10.63 45.75
CA MET A 285 -18.68 11.90 45.52
C MET A 285 -18.80 12.42 44.09
N ALA A 286 -19.12 11.54 43.14
CA ALA A 286 -19.13 11.89 41.73
C ALA A 286 -19.93 10.89 40.90
N THR A 287 -20.44 11.36 39.78
CA THR A 287 -21.09 10.53 38.75
C THR A 287 -20.25 10.57 37.48
N VAL A 288 -20.05 9.43 36.85
CA VAL A 288 -19.26 9.28 35.62
C VAL A 288 -20.20 9.00 34.45
N TYR A 289 -20.04 9.77 33.38
CA TYR A 289 -20.85 9.71 32.17
C TYR A 289 -19.99 9.44 30.95
N LYS A 290 -20.56 8.82 29.92
CA LYS A 290 -20.00 8.81 28.56
C LYS A 290 -20.38 10.13 27.90
N GLY A 291 -19.38 10.83 27.37
CA GLY A 291 -19.57 12.04 26.59
C GLY A 291 -19.09 11.87 25.16
N LEU A 292 -19.77 12.49 24.20
CA LEU A 292 -19.30 12.62 22.82
C LEU A 292 -19.04 14.10 22.51
N PRO A 293 -18.11 14.45 21.59
CA PRO A 293 -17.93 15.84 21.21
C PRO A 293 -19.24 16.42 20.66
N ASP A 294 -19.71 17.54 21.20
CA ASP A 294 -21.07 18.06 20.91
C ASP A 294 -21.25 18.42 19.43
N ASP A 295 -20.18 18.85 18.76
CA ASP A 295 -20.18 19.29 17.36
C ASP A 295 -20.36 18.16 16.33
N THR A 296 -19.94 16.94 16.68
CA THR A 296 -19.84 15.78 15.79
C THR A 296 -20.66 14.59 16.28
N LEU A 297 -20.84 14.46 17.59
CA LEU A 297 -21.38 13.28 18.28
C LEU A 297 -20.68 12.01 17.80
N ASP A 298 -19.36 12.08 17.65
CA ASP A 298 -18.53 10.98 17.15
C ASP A 298 -18.19 9.99 18.26
N GLU A 299 -18.66 8.75 18.12
CA GLU A 299 -18.44 7.68 19.09
C GLU A 299 -16.98 7.25 19.23
N GLU A 300 -16.19 7.37 18.16
CA GLU A 300 -14.76 7.03 18.20
C GLU A 300 -13.96 8.01 19.05
N LYS A 301 -14.54 9.19 19.32
CA LYS A 301 -13.97 10.25 20.16
C LYS A 301 -14.67 10.35 21.51
N ALA A 302 -15.35 9.29 21.93
CA ALA A 302 -16.01 9.26 23.22
C ALA A 302 -15.01 9.47 24.37
N VAL A 303 -15.48 10.17 25.38
CA VAL A 303 -14.73 10.50 26.61
C VAL A 303 -15.53 10.05 27.82
N ALA A 304 -14.85 9.88 28.95
CA ALA A 304 -15.52 9.76 30.24
C ALA A 304 -15.53 11.13 30.93
N ILE A 305 -16.70 11.56 31.41
CA ILE A 305 -16.90 12.83 32.09
C ILE A 305 -17.27 12.52 33.54
N LYS A 306 -16.39 12.88 34.47
CA LYS A 306 -16.65 12.74 35.90
C LYS A 306 -17.14 14.06 36.45
N ILE A 307 -18.37 14.06 36.93
CA ILE A 307 -19.06 15.21 37.51
C ILE A 307 -19.08 15.06 39.02
N MET A 308 -18.54 16.04 39.74
CA MET A 308 -18.51 16.03 41.20
C MET A 308 -19.89 16.36 41.78
N SER A 309 -20.21 15.85 42.97
CA SER A 309 -21.46 16.18 43.66
C SER A 309 -21.54 17.67 44.02
N ALA A 310 -22.76 18.21 44.08
CA ALA A 310 -22.99 19.63 44.40
C ALA A 310 -22.40 20.01 45.78
N GLU A 311 -22.52 19.13 46.77
CA GLU A 311 -21.99 19.34 48.13
C GLU A 311 -20.48 19.59 48.13
N LEU A 312 -19.71 18.84 47.33
CA LEU A 312 -18.26 19.03 47.20
C LEU A 312 -17.93 20.27 46.36
N ALA A 313 -18.76 20.58 45.36
CA ALA A 313 -18.55 21.70 44.47
C ALA A 313 -18.79 23.07 45.15
N GLU A 314 -19.53 23.13 46.27
CA GLU A 314 -19.75 24.33 47.07
C GLU A 314 -18.63 24.62 48.10
N ASP A 315 -17.83 23.62 48.49
CA ASP A 315 -16.72 23.80 49.43
C ASP A 315 -15.54 24.53 48.75
N VAL A 316 -15.32 25.79 49.14
CA VAL A 316 -14.24 26.65 48.63
C VAL A 316 -12.84 26.06 48.83
N GLU A 317 -12.59 25.41 49.97
CA GLU A 317 -11.29 24.79 50.25
C GLU A 317 -11.12 23.48 49.51
N TYR A 318 -12.21 22.73 49.28
CA TYR A 318 -12.20 21.60 48.36
C TYR A 318 -11.85 22.04 46.94
N ARG A 319 -12.54 23.05 46.39
CA ARG A 319 -12.32 23.58 45.03
C ARG A 319 -10.87 24.01 44.78
N LYS A 320 -10.27 24.74 45.73
CA LYS A 320 -8.86 25.17 45.61
C LYS A 320 -7.91 23.98 45.55
N ARG A 321 -8.13 22.98 46.41
CA ARG A 321 -7.31 21.75 46.45
C ARG A 321 -7.51 20.93 45.17
N PHE A 322 -8.74 20.74 44.75
CA PHE A 322 -9.12 20.04 43.53
C PHE A 322 -8.43 20.64 42.29
N ASN A 323 -8.51 21.96 42.11
CA ASN A 323 -7.83 22.62 40.98
C ASN A 323 -6.31 22.46 41.02
N ARG A 324 -5.71 22.52 42.22
CA ARG A 324 -4.26 22.30 42.37
C ARG A 324 -3.86 20.86 42.07
N GLU A 325 -4.62 19.89 42.58
CA GLU A 325 -4.33 18.47 42.37
C GLU A 325 -4.53 18.07 40.90
N ILE A 326 -5.57 18.59 40.25
CA ILE A 326 -5.80 18.37 38.82
C ILE A 326 -4.69 18.94 37.96
N GLN A 327 -4.20 20.16 38.24
CA GLN A 327 -3.11 20.75 37.48
C GLN A 327 -1.86 19.86 37.50
N VAL A 328 -1.55 19.28 38.67
CA VAL A 328 -0.40 18.39 38.82
C VAL A 328 -0.66 17.04 38.14
N SER A 329 -1.85 16.46 38.30
CA SER A 329 -2.22 15.19 37.66
C SER A 329 -2.38 15.30 36.14
N GLY A 330 -2.71 16.47 35.61
CA GLY A 330 -2.84 16.74 34.17
C GLY A 330 -1.51 16.67 33.40
N GLU A 331 -0.37 16.75 34.10
CA GLU A 331 0.96 16.56 33.50
C GLU A 331 1.34 15.07 33.34
N LEU A 332 0.55 14.15 33.88
CA LEU A 332 0.80 12.71 33.75
C LEU A 332 0.44 12.22 32.35
N ASP A 333 1.44 11.74 31.62
CA ASP A 333 1.26 11.06 30.34
C ASP A 333 1.98 9.70 30.38
N HIS A 334 1.20 8.64 30.59
CA HIS A 334 1.73 7.29 30.71
C HIS A 334 0.71 6.25 30.23
N LYS A 335 1.18 5.19 29.57
CA LYS A 335 0.31 4.12 29.03
C LYS A 335 -0.56 3.46 30.10
N ASN A 336 -0.09 3.40 31.34
CA ASN A 336 -0.79 2.78 32.47
C ASN A 336 -1.57 3.75 33.37
N ILE A 337 -1.70 5.02 32.96
CA ILE A 337 -2.48 6.01 33.67
C ILE A 337 -3.60 6.47 32.73
N VAL A 338 -4.81 6.65 33.27
CA VAL A 338 -5.90 7.28 32.52
C VAL A 338 -5.54 8.73 32.26
N ARG A 339 -5.49 9.09 30.98
CA ARG A 339 -5.18 10.43 30.54
C ARG A 339 -6.32 11.39 30.88
N LEU A 340 -5.99 12.46 31.59
CA LEU A 340 -6.84 13.64 31.71
C LEU A 340 -6.78 14.43 30.40
N ILE A 341 -7.95 14.73 29.83
CA ILE A 341 -8.10 15.45 28.56
C ILE A 341 -8.40 16.92 28.83
N ASP A 342 -9.35 17.19 29.71
CA ASP A 342 -9.83 18.53 30.04
C ASP A 342 -10.43 18.53 31.45
N TRP A 343 -10.63 19.70 32.03
CA TRP A 343 -11.33 19.86 33.30
C TRP A 343 -11.88 21.28 33.39
N GLY A 344 -12.91 21.47 34.20
CA GLY A 344 -13.44 22.80 34.39
C GLY A 344 -14.60 22.87 35.35
N GLU A 345 -15.25 24.01 35.27
CA GLU A 345 -16.43 24.32 36.03
C GLU A 345 -17.49 24.90 35.11
N GLN A 346 -18.71 24.40 35.22
CA GLN A 346 -19.87 24.91 34.49
C GLN A 346 -21.06 24.94 35.43
N GLU A 347 -21.74 26.09 35.56
CA GLU A 347 -22.92 26.24 36.41
C GLU A 347 -22.69 25.79 37.87
N SER A 348 -21.50 26.09 38.40
CA SER A 348 -21.03 25.66 39.74
C SER A 348 -20.77 24.16 39.90
N VAL A 349 -20.84 23.39 38.80
CA VAL A 349 -20.52 21.97 38.75
C VAL A 349 -19.08 21.77 38.29
N LEU A 350 -18.27 21.13 39.13
CA LEU A 350 -16.91 20.72 38.77
C LEU A 350 -16.94 19.44 37.94
N TYR A 351 -16.17 19.40 36.85
CA TYR A 351 -16.05 18.22 36.02
C TYR A 351 -14.62 17.96 35.56
N LEU A 352 -14.35 16.68 35.30
CA LEU A 352 -13.14 16.21 34.63
C LEU A 352 -13.52 15.44 33.38
N VAL A 353 -12.76 15.63 32.32
CA VAL A 353 -12.85 14.87 31.07
C VAL A 353 -11.61 14.01 30.95
N MET A 354 -11.80 12.71 30.82
CA MET A 354 -10.72 11.73 30.72
C MET A 354 -10.94 10.79 29.53
N GLU A 355 -9.89 10.10 29.10
CA GLU A 355 -10.04 9.07 28.07
C GLU A 355 -11.07 8.02 28.51
N LEU A 356 -11.91 7.58 27.57
CA LEU A 356 -12.84 6.49 27.83
C LEU A 356 -12.11 5.16 27.68
N VAL A 357 -11.94 4.44 28.79
CA VAL A 357 -11.28 3.13 28.80
C VAL A 357 -12.31 2.02 28.51
N ASP A 358 -12.18 1.36 27.35
CA ASP A 358 -12.96 0.15 27.04
C ASP A 358 -12.32 -1.08 27.69
N GLY A 359 -12.85 -1.46 28.86
CA GLY A 359 -12.33 -2.53 29.69
C GLY A 359 -13.22 -2.84 30.88
N LYS A 360 -12.72 -3.69 31.77
CA LYS A 360 -13.34 -3.98 33.06
C LYS A 360 -12.46 -3.47 34.19
N THR A 361 -13.07 -3.06 35.28
CA THR A 361 -12.33 -2.78 36.51
C THR A 361 -11.75 -4.07 37.07
N LEU A 362 -10.65 -3.98 37.82
CA LEU A 362 -10.06 -5.14 38.49
C LEU A 362 -11.05 -5.74 39.50
N ARG A 363 -11.90 -4.91 40.12
CA ARG A 363 -13.01 -5.35 40.99
C ARG A 363 -13.97 -6.33 40.29
N GLU A 364 -14.24 -6.13 39.01
CA GLU A 364 -15.13 -7.01 38.23
C GLU A 364 -14.41 -8.28 37.74
N GLN A 365 -13.08 -8.28 37.75
CA GLN A 365 -12.26 -9.39 37.27
C GLN A 365 -11.88 -10.36 38.38
N VAL A 366 -11.53 -9.85 39.57
CA VAL A 366 -11.18 -10.68 40.72
C VAL A 366 -12.44 -11.42 41.18
N LYS A 367 -12.37 -12.76 41.10
CA LYS A 367 -13.44 -13.68 41.51
C LYS A 367 -12.95 -14.54 42.67
N GLU A 368 -13.87 -15.30 43.23
CA GLU A 368 -13.56 -16.38 44.17
C GLU A 368 -12.54 -17.33 43.54
N GLY A 369 -11.42 -17.59 44.25
CA GLY A 369 -10.28 -18.38 43.76
C GLY A 369 -9.14 -17.57 43.11
N GLY A 370 -9.29 -16.26 42.93
CA GLY A 370 -8.24 -15.38 42.42
C GLY A 370 -8.07 -15.43 40.91
N LEU A 371 -7.01 -14.80 40.41
CA LEU A 371 -6.68 -14.70 38.99
C LEU A 371 -5.51 -15.62 38.62
N PRO A 372 -5.38 -16.04 37.34
CA PRO A 372 -4.19 -16.75 36.87
C PRO A 372 -2.90 -15.98 37.19
N LEU A 373 -1.85 -16.68 37.64
CA LEU A 373 -0.62 -16.02 38.13
C LEU A 373 -0.01 -15.09 37.08
N GLU A 374 0.00 -15.49 35.81
CA GLU A 374 0.47 -14.67 34.69
C GLU A 374 -0.32 -13.36 34.56
N GLU A 375 -1.65 -13.42 34.68
CA GLU A 375 -2.51 -12.23 34.64
C GLU A 375 -2.26 -11.31 35.83
N VAL A 376 -2.04 -11.87 37.02
CA VAL A 376 -1.69 -11.09 38.22
C VAL A 376 -0.36 -10.37 38.01
N LEU A 377 0.67 -11.08 37.55
CA LEU A 377 2.00 -10.51 37.34
C LEU A 377 1.99 -9.39 36.29
N LYS A 378 1.28 -9.60 35.17
CA LYS A 378 1.10 -8.58 34.13
C LYS A 378 0.31 -7.37 34.63
N THR A 379 -0.72 -7.60 35.46
CA THR A 379 -1.50 -6.53 36.07
C THR A 379 -0.65 -5.71 37.03
N MET A 380 0.10 -6.39 37.90
CA MET A 380 1.03 -5.77 38.85
C MET A 380 2.11 -4.95 38.15
N GLU A 381 2.70 -5.46 37.08
CA GLU A 381 3.70 -4.72 36.28
C GLU A 381 3.10 -3.41 35.75
N GLY A 382 1.91 -3.46 35.16
CA GLY A 382 1.22 -2.26 34.66
C GLY A 382 0.90 -1.24 35.76
N ILE A 383 0.42 -1.69 36.93
CA ILE A 383 0.15 -0.79 38.06
C ILE A 383 1.46 -0.18 38.58
N ILE A 384 2.50 -1.00 38.78
CA ILE A 384 3.79 -0.55 39.29
C ILE A 384 4.42 0.47 38.34
N ASP A 385 4.43 0.23 37.03
CA ASP A 385 4.97 1.17 36.06
C ASP A 385 4.23 2.52 36.08
N GLY A 386 2.89 2.49 36.20
CA GLY A 386 2.09 3.70 36.37
C GLY A 386 2.43 4.45 37.66
N LEU A 387 2.55 3.75 38.78
CA LEU A 387 2.88 4.36 40.08
C LEU A 387 4.32 4.87 40.13
N VAL A 388 5.29 4.19 39.52
CA VAL A 388 6.67 4.71 39.36
C VAL A 388 6.65 6.04 38.64
N HIS A 389 5.91 6.16 37.54
CA HIS A 389 5.78 7.42 36.81
C HIS A 389 5.14 8.52 37.66
N ALA A 390 4.01 8.24 38.30
CA ALA A 390 3.31 9.21 39.16
C ALA A 390 4.18 9.67 40.35
N HIS A 391 4.84 8.73 41.03
CA HIS A 391 5.71 9.00 42.18
C HIS A 391 6.93 9.83 41.78
N SER A 392 7.48 9.64 40.57
CA SER A 392 8.58 10.46 40.03
C SER A 392 8.20 11.93 39.85
N LYS A 393 6.89 12.22 39.75
CA LYS A 393 6.30 13.56 39.68
C LYS A 393 5.80 14.06 41.05
N GLY A 394 6.03 13.31 42.12
CA GLY A 394 5.60 13.65 43.48
C GLY A 394 4.10 13.44 43.73
N ILE A 395 3.40 12.71 42.86
CA ILE A 395 1.96 12.44 42.97
C ILE A 395 1.76 11.08 43.63
N VAL A 396 1.05 11.05 44.76
CA VAL A 396 0.67 9.83 45.48
C VAL A 396 -0.80 9.54 45.20
N HIS A 397 -1.19 8.29 45.00
CA HIS A 397 -2.57 7.94 44.65
C HIS A 397 -3.53 8.12 45.84
N ARG A 398 -3.17 7.64 47.04
CA ARG A 398 -3.95 7.76 48.30
C ARG A 398 -5.28 6.99 48.41
N ASP A 399 -5.81 6.45 47.32
CA ASP A 399 -7.06 5.66 47.29
C ASP A 399 -6.95 4.53 46.26
N LEU A 400 -5.82 3.83 46.25
CA LEU A 400 -5.60 2.74 45.32
C LEU A 400 -6.44 1.52 45.74
N LYS A 401 -7.29 1.02 44.84
CA LYS A 401 -8.19 -0.12 45.05
C LYS A 401 -8.61 -0.73 43.71
N PRO A 402 -9.16 -1.96 43.66
CA PRO A 402 -9.52 -2.62 42.41
C PRO A 402 -10.55 -1.86 41.56
N ALA A 403 -11.41 -1.03 42.17
CA ALA A 403 -12.35 -0.19 41.43
C ALA A 403 -11.68 0.98 40.67
N ASN A 404 -10.46 1.35 41.05
CA ASN A 404 -9.69 2.45 40.44
C ASN A 404 -8.62 1.94 39.46
N VAL A 405 -8.66 0.66 39.10
CA VAL A 405 -7.78 0.06 38.09
C VAL A 405 -8.64 -0.64 37.05
N MET A 406 -8.44 -0.31 35.79
CA MET A 406 -9.11 -0.95 34.66
C MET A 406 -8.12 -1.76 33.83
N VAL A 407 -8.59 -2.88 33.31
CA VAL A 407 -7.87 -3.68 32.31
C VAL A 407 -8.67 -3.62 31.02
N THR A 408 -8.06 -3.03 29.99
CA THR A 408 -8.64 -2.92 28.65
C THR A 408 -8.85 -4.29 28.01
N ARG A 409 -9.69 -4.37 26.98
CA ARG A 409 -9.85 -5.61 26.18
C ARG A 409 -8.53 -6.13 25.56
N LYS A 410 -7.53 -5.25 25.39
CA LYS A 410 -6.19 -5.58 24.90
C LYS A 410 -5.22 -6.02 26.01
N GLY A 411 -5.68 -6.10 27.26
CA GLY A 411 -4.86 -6.47 28.41
C GLY A 411 -3.91 -5.37 28.91
N VAL A 412 -4.14 -4.12 28.52
CA VAL A 412 -3.41 -2.95 29.06
C VAL A 412 -4.10 -2.48 30.34
N VAL A 413 -3.33 -2.33 31.41
CA VAL A 413 -3.76 -1.79 32.71
C VAL A 413 -3.81 -0.26 32.65
N LYS A 414 -4.83 0.35 33.26
CA LYS A 414 -5.04 1.80 33.37
C LYS A 414 -5.43 2.15 34.81
N ILE A 415 -4.63 3.00 35.47
CA ILE A 415 -4.92 3.54 36.81
C ILE A 415 -5.78 4.79 36.67
N MET A 416 -6.86 4.87 37.44
CA MET A 416 -7.82 5.96 37.47
C MET A 416 -7.63 6.82 38.73
N ASP A 417 -8.21 8.03 38.74
CA ASP A 417 -8.37 8.87 39.94
C ASP A 417 -7.07 9.20 40.72
N LEU A 418 -5.93 9.23 40.01
CA LEU A 418 -4.62 9.55 40.59
C LEU A 418 -4.56 10.97 41.15
N GLY A 419 -4.29 11.07 42.46
CA GLY A 419 -4.09 12.34 43.13
C GLY A 419 -5.35 13.19 43.28
N LEU A 420 -6.52 12.70 42.85
CA LEU A 420 -7.82 13.38 42.99
C LEU A 420 -8.53 13.02 44.32
N ALA A 421 -8.00 12.02 45.02
CA ALA A 421 -8.56 11.51 46.25
C ALA A 421 -7.95 12.20 47.47
N ARG A 422 -8.80 12.98 48.14
CA ARG A 422 -8.69 13.47 49.51
C ARG A 422 -7.37 14.19 49.79
N GLY A 423 -7.45 15.52 49.79
CA GLY A 423 -6.52 16.32 50.58
C GLY A 423 -6.47 15.76 52.00
N THR A 424 -5.27 15.64 52.56
CA THR A 424 -4.92 15.05 53.86
C THR A 424 -5.90 15.34 55.01
N SER A 425 -6.63 16.46 54.94
CA SER A 425 -7.63 16.91 55.91
C SER A 425 -8.91 16.07 56.02
N GLU A 426 -9.37 15.38 54.97
CA GLU A 426 -10.63 14.62 55.03
C GLU A 426 -10.47 13.18 55.54
N ALA A 427 -9.26 12.64 55.53
CA ALA A 427 -8.97 11.40 56.27
C ALA A 427 -9.18 11.57 57.79
N HIS A 428 -9.19 12.81 58.29
CA HIS A 428 -9.33 13.12 59.72
C HIS A 428 -10.78 13.27 60.20
N LYS A 429 -11.77 13.33 59.30
CA LYS A 429 -13.18 13.31 59.71
C LYS A 429 -13.72 11.89 59.61
N VAL A 430 -13.29 11.07 60.55
CA VAL A 430 -14.04 9.88 60.97
C VAL A 430 -15.33 10.40 61.61
N THR A 431 -16.36 10.66 60.80
CA THR A 431 -17.66 11.09 61.33
C THR A 431 -18.33 9.91 62.02
N ALA A 432 -18.87 10.18 63.21
CA ALA A 432 -19.53 9.24 64.13
C ALA A 432 -20.81 8.56 63.58
N THR A 433 -21.08 8.67 62.28
CA THR A 433 -22.32 8.24 61.61
C THR A 433 -22.12 7.11 60.61
N GLY A 434 -20.92 6.53 60.46
CA GLY A 434 -20.70 5.32 59.65
C GLY A 434 -20.75 5.50 58.12
N ASP A 435 -21.39 6.56 57.61
CA ASP A 435 -21.57 6.78 56.17
C ASP A 435 -20.33 7.35 55.42
N ALA A 436 -19.31 7.82 56.14
CA ALA A 436 -18.11 8.43 55.54
C ALA A 436 -16.89 7.47 55.43
N LEU A 437 -17.02 6.24 55.94
CA LEU A 437 -15.98 5.22 55.78
C LEU A 437 -16.01 4.75 54.32
N GLY A 438 -15.10 5.31 53.50
CA GLY A 438 -14.70 4.65 52.25
C GLY A 438 -14.29 3.20 52.56
N THR A 439 -14.27 2.32 51.57
CA THR A 439 -13.98 0.88 51.79
C THR A 439 -12.64 0.69 52.55
N PRO A 440 -12.65 0.34 53.85
CA PRO A 440 -11.43 0.33 54.67
C PRO A 440 -10.47 -0.81 54.32
N ALA A 441 -10.91 -1.76 53.49
CA ALA A 441 -10.20 -2.97 53.09
C ALA A 441 -8.81 -2.77 52.46
N TYR A 442 -8.51 -1.57 51.96
CA TYR A 442 -7.20 -1.25 51.33
C TYR A 442 -6.47 -0.12 52.07
N MET A 443 -7.00 0.33 53.20
CA MET A 443 -6.49 1.50 53.90
C MET A 443 -5.15 1.19 54.59
N PRO A 444 -4.11 2.00 54.36
CA PRO A 444 -2.82 1.77 55.00
C PRO A 444 -2.85 2.20 56.49
N PRO A 445 -2.06 1.54 57.36
CA PRO A 445 -2.03 1.81 58.81
C PRO A 445 -1.75 3.28 59.15
N GLU A 446 -0.87 3.92 58.38
CA GLU A 446 -0.55 5.34 58.55
C GLU A 446 -1.74 6.25 58.23
N GLN A 447 -2.66 5.87 57.32
CA GLN A 447 -3.86 6.65 57.03
C GLN A 447 -4.84 6.60 58.20
N ILE A 448 -5.04 5.41 58.76
CA ILE A 448 -5.91 5.17 59.93
C ILE A 448 -5.39 5.97 61.13
N SER A 449 -4.07 6.02 61.30
CA SER A 449 -3.41 6.71 62.41
C SER A 449 -3.29 8.23 62.20
N GLY A 450 -3.79 8.77 61.09
CA GLY A 450 -3.67 10.20 60.75
C GLY A 450 -2.25 10.64 60.38
N GLY A 451 -1.39 9.70 60.01
CA GLY A 451 -0.04 9.95 59.48
C GLY A 451 -0.05 10.50 58.06
N SER A 452 1.13 10.91 57.59
CA SER A 452 1.30 11.41 56.22
C SER A 452 1.30 10.27 55.20
N LEU A 453 0.46 10.39 54.17
CA LEU A 453 0.41 9.44 53.06
C LEU A 453 1.56 9.71 52.09
N THR A 454 2.28 8.66 51.73
CA THR A 454 3.45 8.70 50.84
C THR A 454 3.34 7.60 49.79
N HIS A 455 4.34 7.48 48.91
CA HIS A 455 4.43 6.37 47.96
C HIS A 455 4.39 4.99 48.63
N ARG A 456 4.80 4.88 49.90
CA ARG A 456 4.71 3.63 50.69
C ARG A 456 3.28 3.30 51.10
N SER A 457 2.41 4.29 51.18
CA SER A 457 0.97 4.09 51.43
C SER A 457 0.32 3.42 50.22
N ASP A 458 0.66 3.86 49.01
CA ASP A 458 0.25 3.18 47.77
C ASP A 458 0.82 1.75 47.69
N GLN A 459 2.04 1.50 48.19
CA GLN A 459 2.60 0.13 48.24
C GLN A 459 1.76 -0.80 49.11
N TYR A 460 1.27 -0.33 50.25
CA TYR A 460 0.43 -1.16 51.14
C TYR A 460 -0.92 -1.48 50.49
N ALA A 461 -1.58 -0.47 49.93
CA ALA A 461 -2.85 -0.65 49.22
C ALA A 461 -2.68 -1.62 48.03
N LEU A 462 -1.58 -1.47 47.28
CA LEU A 462 -1.23 -2.42 46.22
C LEU A 462 -0.93 -3.82 46.77
N GLY A 463 -0.35 -3.93 47.97
CA GLY A 463 -0.11 -5.21 48.64
C GLY A 463 -1.42 -5.92 48.98
N CYS A 464 -2.43 -5.18 49.43
CA CYS A 464 -3.78 -5.72 49.66
C CYS A 464 -4.40 -6.22 48.35
N MET A 465 -4.30 -5.43 47.28
CA MET A 465 -4.79 -5.84 45.95
C MET A 465 -4.04 -7.04 45.39
N PHE A 466 -2.72 -7.12 45.60
CA PHE A 466 -1.92 -8.24 45.14
C PHE A 466 -2.29 -9.53 45.86
N TYR A 467 -2.47 -9.44 47.19
CA TYR A 467 -2.99 -10.55 47.98
C TYR A 467 -4.35 -11.02 47.46
N GLU A 468 -5.27 -10.07 47.23
CA GLU A 468 -6.63 -10.35 46.75
C GLU A 468 -6.66 -10.96 45.35
N MET A 469 -5.85 -10.45 44.43
CA MET A 469 -5.71 -11.02 43.09
C MET A 469 -5.16 -12.46 43.13
N LEU A 470 -4.25 -12.76 44.05
CA LEU A 470 -3.68 -14.10 44.18
C LEU A 470 -4.62 -15.08 44.86
N ALA A 471 -5.23 -14.68 45.98
CA ALA A 471 -6.03 -15.58 46.83
C ALA A 471 -7.54 -15.53 46.54
N GLY A 472 -8.01 -14.55 45.77
CA GLY A 472 -9.44 -14.30 45.54
C GLY A 472 -10.17 -13.73 46.75
N ARG A 473 -9.42 -13.25 47.76
CA ARG A 473 -9.95 -12.76 49.03
C ARG A 473 -9.01 -11.74 49.67
N LEU A 474 -9.54 -10.85 50.51
CA LEU A 474 -8.73 -9.80 51.11
C LEU A 474 -7.76 -10.35 52.18
N PRO A 475 -6.64 -9.66 52.45
CA PRO A 475 -5.73 -10.02 53.55
C PRO A 475 -6.40 -9.90 54.92
N PHE A 476 -7.38 -9.00 55.04
CA PHE A 476 -8.19 -8.79 56.24
C PHE A 476 -9.66 -8.65 55.82
N GLU A 477 -10.51 -9.49 56.39
CA GLU A 477 -11.96 -9.46 56.16
C GLU A 477 -12.65 -9.38 57.52
N GLU A 478 -13.57 -8.43 57.67
CA GLU A 478 -14.41 -8.32 58.85
C GLU A 478 -15.70 -7.55 58.53
N THR A 479 -16.79 -7.92 59.21
CA THR A 479 -18.09 -7.26 59.01
C THR A 479 -18.16 -5.90 59.71
N ASP A 480 -17.55 -5.79 60.89
CA ASP A 480 -17.46 -4.55 61.63
C ASP A 480 -16.30 -3.68 61.11
N PRO A 481 -16.57 -2.46 60.60
CA PRO A 481 -15.54 -1.58 60.05
C PRO A 481 -14.45 -1.21 61.05
N MET A 482 -14.79 -1.05 62.34
CA MET A 482 -13.82 -0.71 63.39
C MET A 482 -12.87 -1.87 63.66
N THR A 483 -13.38 -3.10 63.67
CA THR A 483 -12.57 -4.30 63.80
C THR A 483 -11.67 -4.48 62.59
N LEU A 484 -12.17 -4.27 61.35
CA LEU A 484 -11.33 -4.30 60.15
C LEU A 484 -10.18 -3.29 60.23
N ILE A 485 -10.45 -2.07 60.69
CA ILE A 485 -9.44 -1.05 60.94
C ILE A 485 -8.37 -1.53 61.95
N LEU A 486 -8.78 -2.18 63.05
CA LEU A 486 -7.84 -2.75 64.01
C LEU A 486 -6.96 -3.85 63.39
N LYS A 487 -7.53 -4.71 62.53
CA LYS A 487 -6.76 -5.72 61.78
C LYS A 487 -5.68 -5.07 60.91
N HIS A 488 -6.02 -3.99 60.21
CA HIS A 488 -5.05 -3.23 59.42
C HIS A 488 -3.92 -2.67 60.30
N LEU A 489 -4.21 -2.21 61.53
CA LEU A 489 -3.18 -1.68 62.43
C LEU A 489 -2.28 -2.75 63.06
N GLN A 490 -2.82 -3.92 63.42
CA GLN A 490 -2.15 -4.84 64.35
C GLN A 490 -1.96 -6.26 63.82
N GLU A 491 -2.86 -6.76 62.96
CA GLU A 491 -2.89 -8.16 62.57
C GLU A 491 -1.97 -8.45 61.38
N THR A 492 -1.28 -9.58 61.41
CA THR A 492 -0.50 -10.08 60.27
C THR A 492 -1.43 -10.90 59.37
N PRO A 493 -1.43 -10.68 58.05
CA PRO A 493 -2.32 -11.44 57.15
C PRO A 493 -1.96 -12.93 57.17
N ALA A 494 -2.95 -13.77 56.89
CA ALA A 494 -2.71 -15.20 56.70
C ALA A 494 -1.67 -15.43 55.57
N PRO A 495 -0.78 -16.42 55.68
CA PRO A 495 0.13 -16.78 54.60
C PRO A 495 -0.65 -17.08 53.30
N LEU A 496 -0.20 -16.50 52.18
CA LEU A 496 -0.88 -16.67 50.90
C LEU A 496 -0.94 -18.14 50.46
N ARG A 497 0.09 -18.92 50.81
CA ARG A 497 0.19 -20.34 50.46
C ARG A 497 -0.81 -21.23 51.20
N GLU A 498 -1.50 -20.72 52.22
CA GLU A 498 -2.66 -21.41 52.81
C GLU A 498 -3.84 -21.44 51.85
N TRP A 499 -4.00 -20.38 51.04
CA TRP A 499 -5.09 -20.25 50.07
C TRP A 499 -4.68 -20.70 48.67
N ARG A 500 -3.40 -20.50 48.31
CA ARG A 500 -2.87 -20.80 46.99
C ARG A 500 -1.49 -21.44 47.07
N PRO A 501 -1.41 -22.77 47.32
CA PRO A 501 -0.13 -23.47 47.58
C PRO A 501 0.86 -23.45 46.41
N ASP A 502 0.38 -23.25 45.18
CA ASP A 502 1.13 -23.22 43.92
C ASP A 502 1.98 -21.95 43.73
N ILE A 503 1.77 -20.90 44.52
CA ILE A 503 2.58 -19.67 44.35
C ILE A 503 4.02 -19.85 44.85
N PRO A 504 5.01 -19.21 44.19
CA PRO A 504 6.38 -19.18 44.67
C PRO A 504 6.51 -18.51 46.04
N ALA A 505 7.35 -19.06 46.91
CA ALA A 505 7.65 -18.47 48.21
C ALA A 505 8.30 -17.08 48.11
N SER A 506 8.99 -16.78 47.00
CA SER A 506 9.54 -15.45 46.72
C SER A 506 8.43 -14.42 46.52
N LEU A 507 7.33 -14.79 45.87
CA LEU A 507 6.17 -13.92 45.66
C LEU A 507 5.44 -13.59 46.97
N GLU A 508 5.24 -14.61 47.82
CA GLU A 508 4.63 -14.43 49.14
C GLU A 508 5.45 -13.47 50.03
N LYS A 509 6.79 -13.55 49.99
CA LYS A 509 7.67 -12.62 50.71
C LYS A 509 7.52 -11.18 50.21
N ILE A 510 7.34 -10.97 48.91
CA ILE A 510 7.08 -9.64 48.34
C ILE A 510 5.78 -9.07 48.91
N VAL A 511 4.68 -9.84 48.83
CA VAL A 511 3.36 -9.39 49.34
C VAL A 511 3.41 -9.11 50.85
N SER A 512 4.01 -10.01 51.63
CA SER A 512 4.19 -9.83 53.07
C SER A 512 4.95 -8.55 53.39
N ARG A 513 6.03 -8.25 52.66
CA ARG A 513 6.81 -7.01 52.83
C ARG A 513 6.01 -5.76 52.45
N MET A 514 5.17 -5.80 51.42
CA MET A 514 4.28 -4.69 51.06
C MET A 514 3.25 -4.40 52.16
N LEU A 515 2.79 -5.45 52.85
CA LEU A 515 1.82 -5.40 53.94
C LEU A 515 2.44 -5.14 55.32
N ALA A 516 3.74 -4.83 55.40
CA ALA A 516 4.38 -4.44 56.65
C ALA A 516 3.71 -3.21 57.26
N LYS A 517 3.47 -3.24 58.58
CA LYS A 517 2.71 -2.19 59.27
C LYS A 517 3.47 -0.87 59.29
N GLU A 518 4.75 -0.94 59.61
CA GLU A 518 5.66 0.19 59.57
C GLU A 518 6.05 0.52 58.11
N PRO A 519 5.75 1.73 57.60
CA PRO A 519 6.02 2.07 56.20
C PRO A 519 7.48 1.87 55.78
N ARG A 520 8.42 2.12 56.70
CA ARG A 520 9.88 1.97 56.48
C ARG A 520 10.34 0.53 56.24
N GLU A 521 9.57 -0.46 56.69
CA GLU A 521 9.88 -1.89 56.49
C GLU A 521 9.49 -2.38 55.08
N ARG A 522 8.62 -1.63 54.40
CA ARG A 522 8.25 -1.84 52.99
C ARG A 522 9.41 -1.48 52.05
N PHE A 523 9.23 -1.64 50.74
CA PHE A 523 10.26 -1.32 49.75
C PHE A 523 10.61 0.17 49.74
N ALA A 524 11.87 0.48 49.40
CA ALA A 524 12.39 1.84 49.34
C ALA A 524 11.45 2.78 48.56
N ASP A 525 11.04 2.31 47.38
CA ASP A 525 10.14 2.93 46.44
C ASP A 525 9.49 1.86 45.52
N MET A 526 8.62 2.28 44.59
CA MET A 526 7.99 1.39 43.62
C MET A 526 8.98 0.79 42.62
N ALA A 527 10.12 1.43 42.35
CA ALA A 527 11.13 0.91 41.44
C ALA A 527 11.88 -0.29 42.07
N ALA A 528 12.15 -0.23 43.37
CA ALA A 528 12.70 -1.35 44.13
C ALA A 528 11.73 -2.53 44.17
N LEU A 529 10.42 -2.29 44.34
CA LEU A 529 9.39 -3.32 44.21
C LEU A 529 9.39 -3.94 42.81
N ARG A 530 9.45 -3.11 41.75
CA ARG A 530 9.50 -3.60 40.36
C ARG A 530 10.68 -4.54 40.13
N ALA A 531 11.86 -4.17 40.60
CA ALA A 531 13.07 -4.97 40.42
C ALA A 531 12.97 -6.34 41.12
N GLU A 532 12.37 -6.41 42.30
CA GLU A 532 12.14 -7.68 42.99
C GLU A 532 11.08 -8.54 42.30
N LEU A 533 10.01 -7.93 41.77
CA LEU A 533 9.00 -8.67 41.02
C LEU A 533 9.57 -9.25 39.71
N GLN A 534 10.44 -8.51 39.02
CA GLN A 534 11.12 -8.97 37.81
C GLN A 534 12.01 -10.19 38.06
N LYS A 535 12.76 -10.22 39.18
CA LYS A 535 13.55 -11.40 39.56
C LYS A 535 12.68 -12.66 39.70
N VAL A 536 11.51 -12.53 40.32
CA VAL A 536 10.58 -13.66 40.46
C VAL A 536 10.04 -14.12 39.11
N GLN A 537 9.78 -13.19 38.17
CA GLN A 537 9.36 -13.55 36.82
C GLN A 537 10.47 -14.31 36.06
N GLU A 538 11.73 -13.91 36.21
CA GLU A 538 12.89 -14.60 35.62
C GLU A 538 13.10 -16.00 36.22
N GLU A 539 12.92 -16.16 37.55
CA GLU A 539 12.92 -17.46 38.23
C GLU A 539 11.84 -18.40 37.68
N LEU A 540 10.62 -17.88 37.46
CA LEU A 540 9.51 -18.64 36.90
C LEU A 540 9.77 -19.08 35.45
N GLN A 541 10.43 -18.25 34.64
CA GLN A 541 10.76 -18.56 33.25
C GLN A 541 11.92 -19.57 33.14
N SER A 542 12.93 -19.45 33.99
CA SER A 542 14.10 -20.34 34.00
C SER A 542 13.77 -21.73 34.56
N GLY A 543 12.96 -21.81 35.63
CA GLY A 543 12.52 -23.07 36.22
C GLY A 543 11.59 -23.92 35.34
N GLY A 544 11.03 -23.35 34.28
CA GLY A 544 10.24 -24.09 33.27
C GLY A 544 11.09 -24.81 32.20
N SER A 545 12.41 -24.58 32.16
CA SER A 545 13.30 -25.11 31.11
C SER A 545 14.13 -26.34 31.50
N ASP A 546 14.14 -26.71 32.78
CA ASP A 546 14.95 -27.84 33.31
C ASP A 546 14.17 -29.16 33.48
N GLY A 547 12.96 -29.26 32.91
CA GLY A 547 12.06 -30.41 33.09
C GLY A 547 12.14 -31.54 32.05
N ASP A 548 12.95 -31.41 30.99
CA ASP A 548 12.94 -32.37 29.88
C ASP A 548 14.34 -32.91 29.55
N SER A 549 14.99 -33.57 30.52
CA SER A 549 16.10 -34.50 30.27
C SER A 549 16.61 -35.22 31.53
N GLN A 550 15.89 -36.28 31.93
CA GLN A 550 16.33 -37.50 32.67
C GLN A 550 15.03 -38.14 33.22
N GLY A 551 14.52 -39.31 32.83
CA GLY A 551 15.08 -40.56 32.33
C GLY A 551 14.63 -41.69 33.26
N GLY A 552 13.85 -42.67 32.77
CA GLY A 552 13.70 -43.99 33.43
C GLY A 552 12.28 -44.46 33.77
N ASP A 553 11.69 -45.19 32.82
CA ASP A 553 10.90 -46.42 32.95
C ASP A 553 10.07 -46.67 34.24
N GLY A 554 8.74 -46.65 34.09
CA GLY A 554 7.80 -46.98 35.15
C GLY A 554 6.35 -46.93 34.65
N ALA A 555 5.93 -47.97 33.93
CA ALA A 555 4.58 -48.13 33.43
C ALA A 555 3.52 -48.05 34.55
N VAL A 556 2.60 -47.08 34.46
CA VAL A 556 1.30 -47.12 35.13
C VAL A 556 0.21 -46.75 34.13
N ARG A 557 -0.71 -47.71 33.92
CA ARG A 557 -1.92 -47.59 33.10
C ARG A 557 -2.80 -46.42 33.53
N PRO A 558 -3.51 -45.75 32.61
CA PRO A 558 -4.58 -44.82 32.99
C PRO A 558 -5.78 -45.61 33.57
N PRO A 559 -6.43 -45.14 34.66
CA PRO A 559 -7.70 -45.68 35.10
C PRO A 559 -8.85 -45.23 34.18
N ASP A 560 -9.85 -46.12 34.08
CA ASP A 560 -11.05 -46.02 33.27
C ASP A 560 -11.85 -44.71 33.46
N LEU A 561 -12.34 -44.19 32.34
CA LEU A 561 -13.36 -43.15 32.29
C LEU A 561 -14.70 -43.72 32.74
N THR A 562 -15.07 -43.52 34.01
CA THR A 562 -16.43 -43.74 34.48
C THR A 562 -17.29 -42.53 34.11
N THR A 563 -18.22 -42.77 33.18
CA THR A 563 -19.32 -41.88 32.79
C THR A 563 -20.13 -41.46 34.02
N VAL A 564 -20.12 -40.16 34.36
CA VAL A 564 -21.06 -39.58 35.35
C VAL A 564 -22.33 -39.18 34.63
N GLN A 565 -23.45 -39.83 34.99
CA GLN A 565 -24.80 -39.47 34.58
C GLN A 565 -25.24 -38.19 35.30
N LEU A 566 -25.78 -37.23 34.54
CA LEU A 566 -26.46 -36.05 35.07
C LEU A 566 -27.94 -36.39 35.30
N GLU A 567 -28.41 -36.30 36.54
CA GLU A 567 -29.85 -36.23 36.84
C GLU A 567 -30.33 -34.76 36.86
N PRO A 568 -31.55 -34.46 36.38
CA PRO A 568 -32.09 -33.12 36.39
C PRO A 568 -32.74 -32.77 37.74
N HIS A 569 -32.33 -31.64 38.33
CA HIS A 569 -32.99 -31.09 39.51
C HIS A 569 -34.28 -30.33 39.13
N LYS A 570 -35.34 -30.64 39.89
CA LYS A 570 -36.64 -29.95 39.96
C LYS A 570 -36.53 -28.56 40.58
#